data_AF-A0A177E7Y4-F1
#
_entry.id   AF-A0A177E7Y4-F1
#
_cell.length_a   1.000
_cell.length_b   1.000
_cell.length_c   1.000
_cell.angle_alpha   90.00
_cell.angle_beta   90.00
_cell.angle_gamma   90.00
#
_symmetry.space_group_name_H-M   'P 1'
#
loop_
_entity.id
_entity.type
_entity.pdbx_description
1 polymer ?
#
loop_
_entity_poly.entity_id
_entity_poly.type
_entity_poly.pdbx_seq_one_letter_code
_entity_poly.pdbx_strand_id
1 'polypeptide(L)'
;MKLPPRWALEHLFPLLGEVLAPLLPVDFKISSEKSDWPLRYSGEEVAYLHVNSSLTEEEYKRWQPLMLAHFEQTLAFLIRDYLIKGFPGPEVLKRVLKTKPLTGLLLKVSSTSFLPEKAYAISTRIFFIPVQELKPKTFLKNLWQKGTNFLAISCSLSSPDDIKQALNTLSLAENFGFSWLTERGEKYFPVSFFLEQQKVLNQFLRCSGKYTLVWAKGPKPSLNCLTKKARRVFPMADDEAILAFSENLEEIKYLLSSLSLKAGVRPPGKTKYPLKEVWAAFEHAKRLSSDEPVVFSPYSLHVLGDVLLDMGDLFGALACYHAAKEKTPQPVELLNSMAYIFLELKNFIEAEKALKQAIAISPEDPMLHYNLGLFFEKIAKNPLPAFEKAYSLAPKDAIFAESLAASLARENSWDRIRNILEGLSLSKRGRLLLARAYYELGELDKAFEIFRALANEEPQNLEVLAYLALLYIQLKGDFGVAEAVLPQLEEHHELKKLAENIRFFMES
;
A
#
# COMPACT_ATOMS: atom_id res chain seq x y z
N MET A 1 -24.77 -23.45 18.41
CA MET A 1 -23.72 -22.42 18.17
C MET A 1 -23.85 -21.92 16.73
N LYS A 2 -23.74 -20.62 16.45
CA LYS A 2 -23.62 -20.12 15.07
C LYS A 2 -22.14 -20.21 14.66
N LEU A 3 -21.80 -21.20 13.84
CA LEU A 3 -20.48 -21.34 13.19
C LEU A 3 -20.37 -20.39 11.97
N PRO A 4 -19.24 -20.23 11.27
CA PRO A 4 -19.23 -19.51 10.00
C PRO A 4 -19.75 -20.39 8.83
N PRO A 5 -20.29 -19.79 7.73
CA PRO A 5 -21.35 -20.44 6.95
C PRO A 5 -20.98 -21.64 6.09
N ARG A 6 -19.82 -21.63 5.44
CA ARG A 6 -19.49 -22.63 4.41
C ARG A 6 -18.11 -23.24 4.59
N TRP A 7 -17.17 -22.42 5.04
CA TRP A 7 -15.81 -22.85 5.35
C TRP A 7 -15.77 -23.90 6.48
N ALA A 8 -16.64 -23.78 7.49
CA ALA A 8 -16.67 -24.74 8.59
C ALA A 8 -17.01 -26.15 8.07
N LEU A 9 -18.04 -26.27 7.22
CA LEU A 9 -18.45 -27.51 6.57
C LEU A 9 -17.31 -28.12 5.74
N GLU A 10 -16.63 -27.31 4.94
CA GLU A 10 -15.58 -27.76 4.02
C GLU A 10 -14.26 -28.15 4.73
N HIS A 11 -13.95 -27.55 5.88
CA HIS A 11 -12.61 -27.66 6.47
C HIS A 11 -12.59 -28.01 7.96
N LEU A 12 -13.52 -27.51 8.78
CA LEU A 12 -13.56 -27.81 10.22
C LEU A 12 -14.17 -29.20 10.49
N PHE A 13 -15.24 -29.58 9.79
CA PHE A 13 -15.91 -30.86 10.01
C PHE A 13 -15.05 -32.10 9.70
N PRO A 14 -14.26 -32.14 8.61
CA PRO A 14 -13.33 -33.25 8.37
C PRO A 14 -12.28 -33.38 9.49
N LEU A 15 -11.76 -32.25 9.96
CA LEU A 15 -10.78 -32.18 11.05
C LEU A 15 -11.36 -32.62 12.40
N LEU A 16 -12.62 -32.29 12.67
CA LEU A 16 -13.35 -32.76 13.84
C LEU A 16 -13.55 -34.28 13.80
N GLY A 17 -13.77 -34.86 12.62
CA GLY A 17 -13.89 -36.31 12.44
C GLY A 17 -12.64 -37.07 12.85
N GLU A 18 -11.47 -36.60 12.45
CA GLU A 18 -10.19 -37.19 12.84
C GLU A 18 -9.94 -37.12 14.36
N VAL A 19 -10.39 -36.06 15.03
CA VAL A 19 -10.15 -35.83 16.46
C VAL A 19 -11.15 -36.59 17.34
N LEU A 20 -12.39 -36.74 16.87
CA LEU A 20 -13.46 -37.40 17.61
C LEU A 20 -13.45 -38.92 17.46
N ALA A 21 -12.99 -39.44 16.31
CA ALA A 21 -12.98 -40.87 16.01
C ALA A 21 -12.31 -41.76 17.10
N PRO A 22 -11.18 -41.36 17.74
CA PRO A 22 -10.54 -42.17 18.77
C PRO A 22 -11.19 -42.10 20.16
N LEU A 23 -12.03 -41.09 20.41
CA LEU A 23 -12.64 -40.84 21.73
C LEU A 23 -14.00 -41.54 21.90
N LEU A 24 -14.49 -42.15 20.82
CA LEU A 24 -15.80 -42.76 20.79
C LEU A 24 -15.67 -44.29 20.78
N PRO A 25 -16.56 -45.03 21.45
CA PRO A 25 -16.43 -46.47 21.67
C PRO A 25 -16.69 -47.35 20.41
N VAL A 26 -16.82 -46.77 19.23
CA VAL A 26 -17.22 -47.42 17.96
C VAL A 26 -16.51 -46.74 16.78
N ASP A 27 -16.40 -47.38 15.61
CA ASP A 27 -15.85 -46.76 14.40
C ASP A 27 -16.77 -45.66 13.84
N PHE A 28 -16.43 -44.38 14.10
CA PHE A 28 -17.18 -43.23 13.56
C PHE A 28 -16.64 -42.78 12.20
N LYS A 29 -17.54 -42.49 11.26
CA LYS A 29 -17.21 -41.80 10.00
C LYS A 29 -18.06 -40.54 9.88
N ILE A 30 -17.41 -39.38 9.78
CA ILE A 30 -18.10 -38.12 9.47
C ILE A 30 -18.19 -37.98 7.95
N SER A 31 -19.41 -37.83 7.42
CA SER A 31 -19.62 -37.49 6.00
C SER A 31 -20.63 -36.34 5.90
N SER A 32 -20.58 -35.59 4.81
CA SER A 32 -21.52 -34.50 4.52
C SER A 32 -22.84 -35.00 3.89
N GLU A 33 -23.05 -36.32 3.81
CA GLU A 33 -24.24 -36.92 3.21
C GLU A 33 -25.31 -37.20 4.29
N LYS A 34 -26.58 -37.27 3.86
CA LYS A 34 -27.76 -37.34 4.75
C LYS A 34 -27.64 -38.44 5.82
N SER A 35 -27.74 -38.06 7.10
CA SER A 35 -27.95 -38.96 8.25
C SER A 35 -29.10 -38.46 9.14
N ASP A 36 -29.48 -39.23 10.16
CA ASP A 36 -30.57 -38.92 11.09
C ASP A 36 -30.29 -37.76 12.09
N TRP A 37 -29.15 -37.07 11.97
CA TRP A 37 -28.65 -36.13 12.99
C TRP A 37 -28.31 -34.75 12.44
N PRO A 38 -29.18 -33.74 12.59
CA PRO A 38 -28.95 -32.43 12.04
C PRO A 38 -28.15 -31.50 12.98
N LEU A 39 -26.90 -31.17 12.64
CA LEU A 39 -26.20 -30.01 13.24
C LEU A 39 -26.65 -28.73 12.53
N ARG A 40 -27.56 -27.98 13.17
CA ARG A 40 -28.13 -26.75 12.58
C ARG A 40 -27.15 -25.59 12.61
N TYR A 41 -26.79 -25.12 11.43
CA TYR A 41 -26.11 -23.87 11.17
C TYR A 41 -27.10 -22.79 10.70
N SER A 42 -27.03 -21.61 11.35
CA SER A 42 -27.81 -20.37 11.06
C SER A 42 -29.32 -20.50 10.82
N GLY A 43 -29.92 -21.66 11.09
CA GLY A 43 -31.33 -21.94 10.80
C GLY A 43 -31.61 -22.55 9.42
N GLU A 44 -30.60 -22.67 8.54
CA GLU A 44 -30.83 -23.01 7.11
C GLU A 44 -29.97 -24.17 6.57
N GLU A 45 -28.77 -24.43 7.11
CA GLU A 45 -27.92 -25.54 6.66
C GLU A 45 -27.64 -26.54 7.78
N VAL A 46 -27.54 -27.82 7.41
CA VAL A 46 -27.45 -28.95 8.34
C VAL A 46 -26.29 -29.86 7.96
N ALA A 47 -25.33 -30.05 8.87
CA ALA A 47 -24.33 -31.11 8.75
C ALA A 47 -24.83 -32.40 9.41
N TYR A 48 -24.53 -33.54 8.81
CA TYR A 48 -24.95 -34.86 9.27
C TYR A 48 -23.76 -35.68 9.76
N LEU A 49 -23.99 -36.60 10.69
CA LEU A 49 -22.94 -37.46 11.25
C LEU A 49 -23.36 -38.92 11.13
N HIS A 50 -22.55 -39.73 10.46
CA HIS A 50 -22.84 -41.15 10.28
C HIS A 50 -22.27 -41.96 11.44
N VAL A 51 -23.14 -42.66 12.14
CA VAL A 51 -22.77 -43.62 13.18
C VAL A 51 -22.84 -45.01 12.56
N ASN A 52 -21.69 -45.63 12.33
CA ASN A 52 -21.64 -47.01 11.88
C ASN A 52 -21.42 -47.89 13.10
N SER A 53 -22.50 -48.35 13.74
CA SER A 53 -22.41 -49.13 14.98
C SER A 53 -23.11 -50.48 14.86
N SER A 54 -22.50 -51.52 15.42
CA SER A 54 -23.10 -52.84 15.63
C SER A 54 -24.08 -52.91 16.82
N LEU A 55 -24.55 -51.76 17.31
CA LEU A 55 -25.45 -51.66 18.46
C LEU A 55 -26.88 -52.06 18.06
N THR A 56 -27.60 -52.72 18.97
CA THR A 56 -29.04 -52.96 18.81
C THR A 56 -29.84 -51.67 19.00
N GLU A 57 -31.07 -51.61 18.49
CA GLU A 57 -31.93 -50.43 18.57
C GLU A 57 -32.23 -50.00 20.02
N GLU A 58 -32.35 -50.96 20.94
CA GLU A 58 -32.58 -50.71 22.37
C GLU A 58 -31.35 -50.14 23.07
N GLU A 59 -30.16 -50.68 22.78
CA GLU A 59 -28.90 -50.15 23.29
C GLU A 59 -28.63 -48.74 22.75
N TYR A 60 -28.95 -48.52 21.47
CA TYR A 60 -28.85 -47.21 20.85
C TYR A 60 -29.73 -46.18 21.58
N LYS A 61 -31.02 -46.45 21.75
CA LYS A 61 -31.95 -45.54 22.47
C LYS A 61 -31.50 -45.27 23.91
N ARG A 62 -30.91 -46.27 24.58
CA ARG A 62 -30.41 -46.15 25.95
C ARG A 62 -29.19 -45.24 26.06
N TRP A 63 -28.24 -45.36 25.15
CA TRP A 63 -26.98 -44.60 25.19
C TRP A 63 -27.07 -43.26 24.46
N GLN A 64 -28.04 -43.08 23.57
CA GLN A 64 -28.20 -41.90 22.71
C GLN A 64 -28.13 -40.55 23.46
N PRO A 65 -28.83 -40.33 24.58
CA PRO A 65 -28.79 -39.03 25.26
C PRO A 65 -27.41 -38.71 25.87
N LEU A 66 -26.72 -39.73 26.37
CA LEU A 66 -25.38 -39.58 26.95
C LEU A 66 -24.34 -39.32 25.86
N MET A 67 -24.44 -40.05 24.74
CA MET A 67 -23.61 -39.83 23.56
C MET A 67 -23.83 -38.44 22.99
N LEU A 68 -25.08 -37.95 22.92
CA LEU A 68 -25.44 -36.59 22.53
C LEU A 68 -24.76 -35.55 23.41
N ALA A 69 -24.94 -35.64 24.73
CA ALA A 69 -24.39 -34.67 25.65
C ALA A 69 -22.87 -34.63 25.60
N HIS A 70 -22.21 -35.80 25.55
CA HIS A 70 -20.75 -35.87 25.43
C HIS A 70 -20.28 -35.33 24.07
N PHE A 71 -20.98 -35.66 23.00
CA PHE A 71 -20.68 -35.16 21.66
C PHE A 71 -20.84 -33.63 21.58
N GLU A 72 -21.92 -33.05 22.11
CA GLU A 72 -22.15 -31.61 22.14
C GLU A 72 -21.11 -30.88 22.98
N GLN A 73 -20.74 -31.42 24.15
CA GLN A 73 -19.70 -30.85 25.00
C GLN A 73 -18.34 -30.89 24.31
N THR A 74 -17.97 -32.01 23.70
CA THR A 74 -16.71 -32.17 22.98
C THR A 74 -16.69 -31.31 21.73
N LEU A 75 -17.80 -31.22 20.99
CA LEU A 75 -17.93 -30.35 19.82
C LEU A 75 -17.85 -28.87 20.23
N ALA A 76 -18.51 -28.44 21.30
CA ALA A 76 -18.42 -27.07 21.81
C ALA A 76 -17.00 -26.73 22.29
N PHE A 77 -16.32 -27.68 22.93
CA PHE A 77 -14.93 -27.56 23.35
C PHE A 77 -13.99 -27.46 22.14
N LEU A 78 -14.13 -28.35 21.15
CA LEU A 78 -13.32 -28.34 19.93
C LEU A 78 -13.59 -27.09 19.09
N ILE A 79 -14.83 -26.67 18.91
CA ILE A 79 -15.15 -25.41 18.22
C ILE A 79 -14.48 -24.23 18.92
N ARG A 80 -14.47 -24.22 20.27
CA ARG A 80 -13.81 -23.18 21.05
C ARG A 80 -12.28 -23.19 20.88
N ASP A 81 -11.67 -24.36 20.75
CA ASP A 81 -10.23 -24.50 20.54
C ASP A 81 -9.82 -24.13 19.10
N TYR A 82 -10.70 -24.36 18.13
CA TYR A 82 -10.45 -24.11 16.71
C TYR A 82 -10.97 -22.75 16.23
N LEU A 83 -11.71 -21.99 17.05
CA LEU A 83 -12.18 -20.63 16.71
C LEU A 83 -11.78 -19.60 17.76
N ILE A 84 -11.30 -18.44 17.31
CA ILE A 84 -11.09 -17.26 18.16
C ILE A 84 -11.96 -16.12 17.63
N LYS A 85 -12.86 -15.60 18.47
CA LYS A 85 -13.83 -14.55 18.09
C LYS A 85 -14.66 -14.88 16.85
N GLY A 86 -15.00 -16.16 16.67
CA GLY A 86 -15.77 -16.63 15.51
C GLY A 86 -14.96 -16.83 14.22
N PHE A 87 -13.65 -16.55 14.23
CA PHE A 87 -12.75 -16.82 13.11
C PHE A 87 -11.94 -18.10 13.34
N PRO A 88 -11.58 -18.84 12.27
CA PRO A 88 -10.60 -19.93 12.32
C PRO A 88 -9.37 -19.59 13.15
N GLY A 89 -9.07 -20.38 14.18
CA GLY A 89 -7.99 -20.15 15.14
C GLY A 89 -6.61 -20.62 14.64
N PRO A 90 -5.57 -20.50 15.49
CA PRO A 90 -4.19 -20.84 15.13
C PRO A 90 -4.02 -22.31 14.74
N GLU A 91 -4.70 -23.22 15.44
CA GLU A 91 -4.61 -24.66 15.17
C GLU A 91 -5.18 -25.03 13.80
N VAL A 92 -6.28 -24.39 13.38
CA VAL A 92 -6.78 -24.52 12.01
C VAL A 92 -5.72 -24.07 11.02
N LEU A 93 -5.19 -22.84 11.20
CA LEU A 93 -4.24 -22.26 10.26
C LEU A 93 -3.03 -23.17 10.08
N LYS A 94 -2.47 -23.69 11.19
CA LYS A 94 -1.35 -24.65 11.16
C LYS A 94 -1.67 -25.89 10.33
N ARG A 95 -2.89 -26.44 10.42
CA ARG A 95 -3.31 -27.60 9.62
C ARG A 95 -3.48 -27.25 8.14
N VAL A 96 -4.04 -26.08 7.81
CA VAL A 96 -4.15 -25.61 6.42
C VAL A 96 -2.76 -25.42 5.79
N LEU A 97 -1.80 -24.91 6.55
CA LEU A 97 -0.42 -24.74 6.06
C LEU A 97 0.27 -26.06 5.71
N LYS A 98 -0.16 -27.19 6.28
CA LYS A 98 0.36 -28.51 5.88
C LYS A 98 -0.11 -28.95 4.49
N THR A 99 -1.23 -28.40 4.00
CA THR A 99 -1.82 -28.81 2.72
C THR A 99 -1.44 -27.87 1.59
N LYS A 100 -1.30 -26.56 1.87
CA LYS A 100 -0.86 -25.58 0.88
C LYS A 100 -0.23 -24.35 1.52
N PRO A 101 0.73 -23.69 0.84
CA PRO A 101 1.21 -22.39 1.26
C PRO A 101 0.13 -21.32 1.07
N LEU A 102 0.13 -20.33 1.95
CA LEU A 102 -0.79 -19.20 1.96
C LEU A 102 0.00 -17.90 1.89
N THR A 103 -0.34 -17.03 0.95
CA THR A 103 0.18 -15.66 0.91
C THR A 103 -0.93 -14.70 1.27
N GLY A 104 -0.62 -13.70 2.10
CA GLY A 104 -1.65 -12.81 2.61
C GLY A 104 -1.12 -11.70 3.48
N LEU A 105 -2.04 -11.11 4.23
CA LEU A 105 -1.81 -9.99 5.13
C LEU A 105 -1.92 -10.45 6.57
N LEU A 106 -0.87 -10.26 7.37
CA LEU A 106 -0.96 -10.36 8.82
C LEU A 106 -1.30 -8.98 9.39
N LEU A 107 -2.42 -8.89 10.10
CA LEU A 107 -3.04 -7.65 10.51
C LEU A 107 -3.29 -7.64 12.03
N LYS A 108 -2.80 -6.61 12.70
CA LYS A 108 -3.11 -6.28 14.09
C LYS A 108 -4.12 -5.14 14.13
N VAL A 109 -5.29 -5.40 14.73
CA VAL A 109 -6.41 -4.47 14.76
C VAL A 109 -7.16 -4.48 16.09
N SER A 110 -7.79 -3.35 16.42
CA SER A 110 -8.60 -3.19 17.64
C SER A 110 -10.01 -3.74 17.50
N SER A 111 -10.60 -3.65 16.30
CA SER A 111 -11.96 -4.12 15.97
C SER A 111 -11.91 -5.22 14.92
N THR A 112 -12.91 -6.10 14.91
CA THR A 112 -13.04 -7.22 13.96
C THR A 112 -14.14 -7.02 12.93
N SER A 113 -14.88 -5.91 12.98
CA SER A 113 -16.07 -5.65 12.15
C SER A 113 -15.82 -5.51 10.65
N PHE A 114 -14.55 -5.43 10.24
CA PHE A 114 -14.12 -5.27 8.85
C PHE A 114 -13.32 -6.47 8.34
N LEU A 115 -13.10 -7.48 9.17
CA LEU A 115 -12.38 -8.68 8.75
C LEU A 115 -13.28 -9.50 7.80
N PRO A 116 -12.73 -10.05 6.71
CA PRO A 116 -13.48 -10.95 5.86
C PRO A 116 -13.72 -12.29 6.56
N GLU A 117 -14.78 -12.98 6.17
CA GLU A 117 -15.24 -14.21 6.84
C GLU A 117 -14.18 -15.33 6.90
N LYS A 118 -13.25 -15.37 5.95
CA LYS A 118 -12.19 -16.38 5.85
C LYS A 118 -10.85 -15.93 6.43
N ALA A 119 -10.84 -14.90 7.28
CA ALA A 119 -9.66 -14.52 8.05
C ALA A 119 -9.35 -15.57 9.13
N TYR A 120 -8.08 -15.81 9.41
CA TYR A 120 -7.62 -16.67 10.48
C TYR A 120 -7.19 -15.82 11.68
N ALA A 121 -7.75 -16.08 12.85
CA ALA A 121 -7.33 -15.46 14.10
C ALA A 121 -6.11 -16.17 14.68
N ILE A 122 -5.01 -15.43 14.83
CA ILE A 122 -3.81 -15.89 15.54
C ILE A 122 -3.91 -15.54 17.03
N SER A 123 -4.54 -14.40 17.35
CA SER A 123 -4.90 -14.01 18.71
C SER A 123 -6.14 -13.12 18.68
N THR A 124 -6.56 -12.60 19.84
CA THR A 124 -7.73 -11.72 19.94
C THR A 124 -7.62 -10.41 19.16
N ARG A 125 -6.41 -10.01 18.72
CA ARG A 125 -6.15 -8.77 17.98
C ARG A 125 -5.31 -8.97 16.72
N ILE A 126 -4.84 -10.19 16.44
CA ILE A 126 -3.96 -10.48 15.30
C ILE A 126 -4.63 -11.51 14.41
N PHE A 127 -4.77 -11.17 13.13
CA PHE A 127 -5.46 -11.97 12.13
C PHE A 127 -4.62 -12.09 10.87
N PHE A 128 -4.58 -13.28 10.28
CA PHE A 128 -4.01 -13.52 8.96
C PHE A 128 -5.14 -13.60 7.93
N ILE A 129 -4.99 -12.88 6.82
CA ILE A 129 -6.01 -12.81 5.78
C ILE A 129 -5.41 -13.18 4.43
N PRO A 130 -5.83 -14.29 3.80
CA PRO A 130 -5.28 -14.73 2.51
C PRO A 130 -5.55 -13.73 1.38
N VAL A 131 -4.59 -13.52 0.48
CA VAL A 131 -4.71 -12.58 -0.65
C VAL A 131 -5.82 -12.96 -1.62
N GLN A 132 -6.22 -14.23 -1.69
CA GLN A 132 -7.36 -14.67 -2.51
C GLN A 132 -8.68 -14.06 -2.03
N GLU A 133 -8.74 -13.67 -0.76
CA GLU A 133 -9.95 -13.15 -0.11
C GLU A 133 -9.97 -11.62 -0.04
N LEU A 134 -8.89 -10.92 -0.44
CA LEU A 134 -8.87 -9.46 -0.47
C LEU A 134 -7.89 -8.87 -1.48
N LYS A 135 -8.15 -7.63 -1.93
CA LYS A 135 -7.15 -6.77 -2.57
C LYS A 135 -6.44 -5.95 -1.49
N PRO A 136 -5.18 -6.26 -1.08
CA PRO A 136 -4.54 -5.68 0.11
C PRO A 136 -4.55 -4.16 0.14
N LYS A 137 -4.13 -3.52 -0.96
CA LYS A 137 -4.10 -2.05 -1.06
C LYS A 137 -5.49 -1.43 -0.86
N THR A 138 -6.51 -1.98 -1.52
CA THR A 138 -7.90 -1.48 -1.39
C THR A 138 -8.42 -1.67 0.03
N PHE A 139 -8.16 -2.83 0.63
CA PHE A 139 -8.57 -3.14 1.99
C PHE A 139 -7.94 -2.19 3.01
N LEU A 140 -6.61 -2.01 2.95
CA LEU A 140 -5.88 -1.09 3.82
C LEU A 140 -6.33 0.37 3.62
N LYS A 141 -6.58 0.76 2.37
CA LYS A 141 -7.12 2.08 2.03
C LYS A 141 -8.46 2.35 2.69
N ASN A 142 -9.35 1.35 2.71
CA ASN A 142 -10.63 1.46 3.41
C ASN A 142 -10.45 1.59 4.93
N LEU A 143 -9.45 0.92 5.52
CA LEU A 143 -9.14 1.07 6.95
C LEU A 143 -8.59 2.46 7.28
N TRP A 144 -7.68 2.99 6.44
CA TRP A 144 -7.16 4.34 6.57
C TRP A 144 -8.27 5.39 6.50
N GLN A 145 -9.19 5.25 5.53
CA GLN A 145 -10.36 6.14 5.39
C GLN A 145 -11.25 6.15 6.64
N LYS A 146 -11.35 5.01 7.33
CA LYS A 146 -12.13 4.88 8.57
C LYS A 146 -11.37 5.38 9.81
N GLY A 147 -10.13 5.87 9.67
CA GLY A 147 -9.29 6.30 10.79
C GLY A 147 -8.98 5.18 11.78
N THR A 148 -9.02 3.92 11.34
CA THR A 148 -8.79 2.78 12.22
C THR A 148 -7.30 2.58 12.42
N ASN A 149 -6.84 2.55 13.67
CA ASN A 149 -5.46 2.17 13.98
C ASN A 149 -5.25 0.69 13.69
N PHE A 150 -4.31 0.40 12.81
CA PHE A 150 -3.88 -0.95 12.50
C PHE A 150 -2.38 -1.02 12.26
N LEU A 151 -1.86 -2.22 12.33
CA LEU A 151 -0.52 -2.55 11.87
C LEU A 151 -0.61 -3.77 10.96
N ALA A 152 -0.03 -3.71 9.78
CA ALA A 152 -0.14 -4.74 8.78
C ALA A 152 1.22 -5.07 8.14
N ILE A 153 1.46 -6.36 7.89
CA ILE A 153 2.61 -6.82 7.10
C ILE A 153 2.13 -7.79 6.02
N SER A 154 2.75 -7.73 4.85
CA SER A 154 2.61 -8.77 3.84
C SER A 154 3.50 -9.96 4.22
N CYS A 155 2.98 -11.18 4.17
CA CYS A 155 3.80 -12.37 4.42
C CYS A 155 3.30 -13.59 3.63
N SER A 156 4.24 -14.48 3.32
CA SER A 156 3.95 -15.82 2.82
C SER A 156 4.19 -16.84 3.92
N LEU A 157 3.22 -17.73 4.14
CA LEU A 157 3.25 -18.78 5.14
C LEU A 157 3.23 -20.12 4.40
N SER A 158 4.33 -20.85 4.47
CA SER A 158 4.48 -22.20 3.91
C SER A 158 4.56 -23.26 5.00
N SER A 159 4.93 -22.86 6.23
CA SER A 159 5.06 -23.74 7.39
C SER A 159 4.44 -23.10 8.65
N PRO A 160 4.07 -23.90 9.66
CA PRO A 160 3.66 -23.37 10.97
C PRO A 160 4.69 -22.45 11.64
N ASP A 161 5.99 -22.65 11.40
CA ASP A 161 7.05 -21.84 11.98
C ASP A 161 7.08 -20.41 11.41
N ASP A 162 6.61 -20.24 10.17
CA ASP A 162 6.52 -18.94 9.50
C ASP A 162 5.53 -18.01 10.22
N ILE A 163 4.53 -18.55 10.94
CA ILE A 163 3.60 -17.75 11.75
C ILE A 163 4.39 -17.01 12.84
N LYS A 164 5.32 -17.70 13.51
CA LYS A 164 6.15 -17.10 14.56
C LYS A 164 7.07 -16.04 13.97
N GLN A 165 7.63 -16.30 12.79
CA GLN A 165 8.44 -15.34 12.07
C GLN A 165 7.64 -14.07 11.73
N ALA A 166 6.44 -14.23 11.15
CA ALA A 166 5.55 -13.13 10.80
C ALA A 166 5.13 -12.30 12.03
N LEU A 167 4.84 -12.95 13.17
CA LEU A 167 4.56 -12.25 14.43
C LEU A 167 5.75 -11.42 14.92
N ASN A 168 6.97 -11.93 14.77
CA ASN A 168 8.16 -11.17 15.13
C ASN A 168 8.39 -9.98 14.17
N THR A 169 8.15 -10.15 12.87
CA THR A 169 8.18 -9.06 11.88
C THR A 169 7.17 -7.97 12.23
N LEU A 170 5.97 -8.37 12.62
CA LEU A 170 4.92 -7.46 13.07
C LEU A 170 5.38 -6.68 14.31
N SER A 171 6.00 -7.35 15.29
CA SER A 171 6.57 -6.68 16.47
C SER A 171 7.70 -5.71 16.11
N LEU A 172 8.53 -6.05 15.13
CA LEU A 172 9.58 -5.16 14.62
C LEU A 172 8.95 -3.90 14.02
N ALA A 173 7.94 -4.09 13.17
CA ALA A 173 7.26 -2.98 12.52
C ALA A 173 6.59 -2.03 13.53
N GLU A 174 6.06 -2.57 14.63
CA GLU A 174 5.51 -1.79 15.74
C GLU A 174 6.58 -0.89 16.41
N ASN A 175 7.82 -1.37 16.56
CA ASN A 175 8.91 -0.58 17.17
C ASN A 175 9.32 0.64 16.33
N PHE A 176 9.17 0.53 15.01
CA PHE A 176 9.41 1.62 14.05
C PHE A 176 8.16 2.48 13.80
N GLY A 177 7.01 2.09 14.36
CA GLY A 177 5.77 2.86 14.25
C GLY A 177 5.22 2.93 12.82
N PHE A 178 5.35 1.84 12.06
CA PHE A 178 4.66 1.66 10.78
C PHE A 178 3.18 1.37 11.02
N SER A 179 2.35 1.67 10.03
CA SER A 179 0.99 1.14 9.92
C SER A 179 0.95 0.00 8.91
N TRP A 180 1.82 0.04 7.90
CA TRP A 180 1.93 -0.98 6.86
C TRP A 180 3.38 -1.19 6.41
N LEU A 181 3.86 -2.43 6.46
CA LEU A 181 5.14 -2.82 5.89
C LEU A 181 4.92 -3.57 4.57
N THR A 182 5.35 -2.95 3.48
CA THR A 182 5.39 -3.56 2.14
C THR A 182 6.67 -4.36 1.92
N GLU A 183 6.67 -5.21 0.90
CA GLU A 183 7.88 -5.78 0.32
C GLU A 183 8.90 -4.68 -0.10
N ARG A 184 8.42 -3.51 -0.55
CA ARG A 184 9.29 -2.33 -0.77
C ARG A 184 9.91 -1.84 0.53
N GLY A 185 9.15 -1.83 1.63
CA GLY A 185 9.64 -1.51 2.97
C GLY A 185 10.68 -2.52 3.48
N GLU A 186 10.56 -3.81 3.12
CA GLU A 186 11.57 -4.83 3.45
C GLU A 186 12.95 -4.53 2.83
N LYS A 187 13.02 -3.79 1.72
CA LYS A 187 14.30 -3.33 1.17
C LYS A 187 15.04 -2.37 2.10
N TYR A 188 14.31 -1.62 2.92
CA TYR A 188 14.89 -0.71 3.92
C TYR A 188 15.19 -1.43 5.23
N PHE A 189 14.47 -2.51 5.52
CA PHE A 189 14.60 -3.28 6.74
C PHE A 189 14.64 -4.76 6.39
N PRO A 190 15.83 -5.37 6.21
CA PRO A 190 15.94 -6.80 5.97
C PRO A 190 15.42 -7.54 7.20
N VAL A 191 14.15 -7.91 7.16
CA VAL A 191 13.40 -8.44 8.31
C VAL A 191 14.12 -9.64 8.91
N SER A 192 14.59 -10.56 8.06
CA SER A 192 15.37 -11.75 8.48
C SER A 192 16.52 -11.41 9.41
N PHE A 193 17.30 -10.39 9.07
CA PHE A 193 18.44 -9.92 9.88
C PHE A 193 18.01 -9.47 11.28
N PHE A 194 16.94 -8.68 11.37
CA PHE A 194 16.43 -8.21 12.66
C PHE A 194 15.87 -9.35 13.51
N LEU A 195 15.28 -10.37 12.88
CA LEU A 195 14.74 -11.53 13.57
C LEU A 195 15.84 -12.38 14.21
N GLU A 196 16.97 -12.56 13.52
CA GLU A 196 18.16 -13.21 14.10
C GLU A 196 18.69 -12.45 15.32
N GLN A 197 18.62 -11.11 15.30
CA GLN A 197 19.13 -10.25 16.35
C GLN A 197 18.07 -9.78 17.36
N GLN A 198 16.89 -10.41 17.42
CA GLN A 198 15.76 -9.94 18.23
C GLN A 198 16.09 -9.78 19.72
N LYS A 199 16.94 -10.66 20.27
CA LYS A 199 17.42 -10.55 21.67
C LYS A 199 18.24 -9.28 21.88
N VAL A 200 19.16 -8.98 20.96
CA VAL A 200 20.03 -7.79 21.01
C VAL A 200 19.18 -6.53 20.85
N LEU A 201 18.24 -6.54 19.89
CA LEU A 201 17.29 -5.44 19.67
C LEU A 201 16.47 -5.12 20.92
N ASN A 202 15.87 -6.14 21.54
CA ASN A 202 15.07 -5.96 22.75
C ASN A 202 15.90 -5.42 23.92
N GLN A 203 17.15 -5.88 24.07
CA GLN A 203 18.06 -5.31 25.04
C GLN A 203 18.36 -3.84 24.73
N PHE A 204 18.71 -3.52 23.48
CA PHE A 204 19.00 -2.16 23.02
C PHE A 204 17.83 -1.20 23.28
N LEU A 205 16.61 -1.61 22.96
CA LEU A 205 15.39 -0.82 23.16
C LEU A 205 15.14 -0.50 24.64
N ARG A 206 15.40 -1.43 25.58
CA ARG A 206 15.20 -1.20 27.03
C ARG A 206 16.01 -0.04 27.59
N CYS A 207 17.16 0.29 27.00
CA CYS A 207 17.99 1.39 27.47
C CYS A 207 17.90 2.67 26.62
N SER A 208 17.20 2.61 25.49
CA SER A 208 17.09 3.70 24.51
C SER A 208 16.65 5.06 25.10
N GLY A 209 15.80 5.05 26.13
CA GLY A 209 15.34 6.28 26.76
C GLY A 209 16.41 7.02 27.58
N LYS A 210 17.50 6.34 27.97
CA LYS A 210 18.58 6.88 28.83
C LYS A 210 19.80 7.35 28.07
N TYR A 211 19.93 6.95 26.81
CA TYR A 211 21.15 7.15 26.01
C TYR A 211 20.85 7.96 24.76
N THR A 212 21.88 8.62 24.25
CA THR A 212 21.85 9.22 22.91
C THR A 212 21.94 8.08 21.91
N LEU A 213 20.96 7.97 21.02
CA LEU A 213 20.98 6.99 19.95
C LEU A 213 21.62 7.60 18.72
N VAL A 214 22.45 6.82 18.04
CA VAL A 214 23.09 7.23 16.79
C VAL A 214 22.88 6.14 15.78
N TRP A 215 22.30 6.47 14.64
CA TRP A 215 22.34 5.61 13.46
C TRP A 215 23.40 6.18 12.53
N ALA A 216 24.46 5.43 12.28
CA ALA A 216 25.59 5.86 11.47
C ALA A 216 25.87 4.90 10.33
N LYS A 217 26.28 5.46 9.19
CA LYS A 217 26.75 4.74 8.01
C LYS A 217 28.06 5.32 7.49
N GLY A 218 28.99 4.45 7.15
CA GLY A 218 30.26 4.84 6.53
C GLY A 218 31.35 3.76 6.63
N PRO A 219 32.62 4.13 6.36
CA PRO A 219 33.70 3.16 6.26
C PRO A 219 33.85 2.30 7.52
N LYS A 220 34.04 0.99 7.34
CA LYS A 220 34.19 -0.01 8.42
C LYS A 220 35.23 0.38 9.50
N PRO A 221 36.41 0.96 9.17
CA PRO A 221 37.36 1.42 10.20
C PRO A 221 36.80 2.54 11.08
N SER A 222 36.13 3.52 10.49
CA SER A 222 35.47 4.62 11.20
C SER A 222 34.36 4.10 12.12
N LEU A 223 33.52 3.19 11.59
CA LEU A 223 32.45 2.57 12.37
C LEU A 223 33.00 1.71 13.53
N ASN A 224 34.09 0.98 13.31
CA ASN A 224 34.77 0.22 14.37
C ASN A 224 35.35 1.10 15.47
N CYS A 225 35.80 2.32 15.16
CA CYS A 225 36.22 3.29 16.17
C CYS A 225 35.02 3.74 17.01
N LEU A 226 33.90 4.01 16.35
CA LEU A 226 32.66 4.46 16.98
C LEU A 226 32.04 3.38 17.88
N THR A 227 32.01 2.12 17.44
CA THR A 227 31.45 0.99 18.20
C THR A 227 32.20 0.71 19.50
N LYS A 228 33.52 0.89 19.55
CA LYS A 228 34.34 0.72 20.76
C LYS A 228 33.98 1.70 21.87
N LYS A 229 33.47 2.89 21.51
CA LYS A 229 33.04 3.93 22.47
C LYS A 229 31.57 3.80 22.85
N ALA A 230 30.77 3.07 22.07
CA ALA A 230 29.35 2.91 22.33
C ALA A 230 29.10 2.01 23.55
N ARG A 231 28.10 2.37 24.36
CA ARG A 231 27.62 1.52 25.47
C ARG A 231 26.91 0.28 24.97
N ARG A 232 26.19 0.41 23.85
CA ARG A 232 25.55 -0.71 23.15
C ARG A 232 25.60 -0.50 21.66
N VAL A 233 25.65 -1.62 20.95
CA VAL A 233 25.73 -1.69 19.50
C VAL A 233 24.64 -2.63 19.02
N PHE A 234 23.86 -2.16 18.05
CA PHE A 234 22.99 -2.97 17.22
C PHE A 234 23.51 -2.88 15.78
N PRO A 235 24.27 -3.88 15.31
CA PRO A 235 24.77 -3.86 13.94
C PRO A 235 23.61 -3.95 12.95
N MET A 236 23.71 -3.30 11.80
CA MET A 236 22.71 -3.35 10.73
C MET A 236 23.28 -3.99 9.45
N ALA A 237 24.49 -3.55 9.07
CA ALA A 237 25.28 -4.09 7.96
C ALA A 237 26.78 -3.90 8.28
N ASP A 238 27.66 -4.30 7.36
CA ASP A 238 29.11 -4.15 7.52
C ASP A 238 29.57 -2.69 7.66
N ASP A 239 28.81 -1.75 7.09
CA ASP A 239 29.09 -0.32 7.03
C ASP A 239 28.03 0.53 7.78
N GLU A 240 27.13 -0.11 8.54
CA GLU A 240 25.97 0.54 9.13
C GLU A 240 25.60 -0.04 10.51
N ALA A 241 25.35 0.82 11.50
CA ALA A 241 24.95 0.38 12.84
C ALA A 241 24.13 1.43 13.60
N ILE A 242 23.34 0.95 14.56
CA ILE A 242 22.66 1.77 15.57
C ILE A 242 23.39 1.61 16.89
N LEU A 243 23.72 2.73 17.53
CA LEU A 243 24.61 2.82 18.66
C LEU A 243 23.97 3.63 19.79
N ALA A 244 24.32 3.30 21.03
CA ALA A 244 23.86 4.04 22.21
C ALA A 244 25.04 4.59 23.00
N PHE A 245 25.01 5.88 23.29
CA PHE A 245 26.07 6.64 23.96
C PHE A 245 25.60 7.25 25.28
N SER A 246 26.50 7.32 26.25
CA SER A 246 26.30 8.00 27.55
C SER A 246 26.88 9.42 27.58
N GLU A 247 27.69 9.75 26.58
CA GLU A 247 28.38 11.01 26.37
C GLU A 247 27.39 12.14 26.06
N ASN A 248 27.84 13.38 26.24
CA ASN A 248 27.02 14.54 25.89
C ASN A 248 26.89 14.70 24.36
N LEU A 249 25.89 15.48 23.92
CA LEU A 249 25.53 15.60 22.51
C LEU A 249 26.66 16.20 21.65
N GLU A 250 27.39 17.21 22.16
CA GLU A 250 28.43 17.88 21.39
C GLU A 250 29.68 17.01 21.20
N GLU A 251 30.05 16.20 22.20
CA GLU A 251 31.12 15.21 22.07
C GLU A 251 30.79 14.16 21.00
N ILE A 252 29.55 13.69 20.96
CA ILE A 252 29.09 12.72 19.97
C ILE A 252 29.12 13.34 18.58
N LYS A 253 28.64 14.58 18.42
CA LYS A 253 28.66 15.28 17.13
C LYS A 253 30.09 15.46 16.64
N TYR A 254 31.00 15.93 17.50
CA TYR A 254 32.41 16.09 17.17
C TYR A 254 33.04 14.76 16.73
N LEU A 255 32.78 13.68 17.47
CA LEU A 255 33.26 12.35 17.12
C LEU A 255 32.77 11.89 15.75
N LEU A 256 31.48 12.07 15.46
CA LEU A 256 30.88 11.67 14.17
C LEU A 256 31.46 12.47 13.01
N SER A 257 31.57 13.80 13.15
CA SER A 257 32.19 14.66 12.16
C SER A 257 33.66 14.31 11.91
N SER A 258 34.43 14.00 12.96
CA SER A 258 35.85 13.62 12.84
C SER A 258 36.08 12.30 12.09
N LEU A 259 35.06 11.44 12.05
CA LEU A 259 35.11 10.12 11.42
C LEU A 259 34.50 10.11 10.01
N SER A 260 34.00 11.26 9.54
CA SER A 260 33.32 11.44 8.25
C SER A 260 32.19 10.41 8.04
N LEU A 261 31.37 10.22 9.08
CA LEU A 261 30.24 9.29 9.05
C LEU A 261 28.94 10.05 8.80
N LYS A 262 28.13 9.59 7.84
CA LYS A 262 26.74 10.05 7.74
C LYS A 262 25.95 9.50 8.90
N ALA A 263 25.39 10.37 9.74
CA ALA A 263 24.74 9.94 10.97
C ALA A 263 23.50 10.75 11.34
N GLY A 264 22.49 10.04 11.83
CA GLY A 264 21.35 10.60 12.54
C GLY A 264 21.53 10.41 14.04
N VAL A 265 21.29 11.45 14.83
CA VAL A 265 21.50 11.46 16.28
C VAL A 265 20.19 11.79 16.96
N ARG A 266 19.80 10.99 17.95
CA ARG A 266 18.60 11.22 18.75
C ARG A 266 18.98 11.35 20.22
N PRO A 267 18.80 12.53 20.85
CA PRO A 267 19.12 12.73 22.26
C PRO A 267 18.31 11.81 23.20
N PRO A 268 18.75 11.62 24.46
CA PRO A 268 18.00 10.86 25.45
C PRO A 268 16.61 11.44 25.68
N GLY A 269 15.64 10.58 25.98
CA GLY A 269 14.25 11.02 26.18
C GLY A 269 13.26 9.88 26.14
N LYS A 270 12.09 10.06 26.76
CA LYS A 270 10.99 9.09 26.69
C LYS A 270 10.20 9.27 25.40
N THR A 271 10.07 8.21 24.62
CA THR A 271 9.23 8.15 23.42
C THR A 271 8.70 6.73 23.25
N LYS A 272 7.60 6.60 22.51
CA LYS A 272 7.05 5.30 22.15
C LYS A 272 7.89 4.63 21.05
N TYR A 273 8.53 5.41 20.17
CA TYR A 273 9.21 4.90 18.97
C TYR A 273 10.63 5.46 18.81
N PRO A 274 11.58 5.05 19.68
CA PRO A 274 12.94 5.61 19.67
C PRO A 274 13.69 5.29 18.36
N LEU A 275 13.43 4.14 17.76
CA LEU A 275 14.03 3.76 16.47
C LEU A 275 13.47 4.58 15.32
N LYS A 276 12.20 4.98 15.38
CA LYS A 276 11.58 5.86 14.38
C LYS A 276 12.25 7.24 14.36
N GLU A 277 12.51 7.82 15.53
CA GLU A 277 13.13 9.15 15.64
C GLU A 277 14.58 9.15 15.15
N VAL A 278 15.39 8.17 15.57
CA VAL A 278 16.79 8.10 15.11
C VAL A 278 16.88 7.77 13.62
N TRP A 279 15.94 6.97 13.10
CA TRP A 279 15.83 6.72 11.66
C TRP A 279 15.43 7.98 10.89
N ALA A 280 14.48 8.75 11.40
CA ALA A 280 14.08 10.04 10.82
C ALA A 280 15.29 10.98 10.68
N ALA A 281 16.09 11.10 11.73
CA ALA A 281 17.30 11.92 11.72
C ALA A 281 18.34 11.41 10.71
N PHE A 282 18.49 10.08 10.59
CA PHE A 282 19.43 9.47 9.66
C PHE A 282 19.00 9.65 8.20
N GLU A 283 17.71 9.46 7.89
CA GLU A 283 17.17 9.73 6.56
C GLU A 283 17.27 11.21 6.18
N HIS A 284 17.17 12.10 7.15
CA HIS A 284 17.45 13.51 6.96
C HIS A 284 18.94 13.74 6.63
N ALA A 285 19.88 13.18 7.41
CA ALA A 285 21.32 13.27 7.13
C ALA A 285 21.69 12.73 5.73
N LYS A 286 21.08 11.63 5.29
CA LYS A 286 21.33 11.05 3.96
C LYS A 286 21.02 11.99 2.80
N ARG A 287 20.02 12.86 2.97
CA ARG A 287 19.57 13.82 1.94
C ARG A 287 20.39 15.10 1.92
N LEU A 288 21.21 15.34 2.95
CA LEU A 288 22.12 16.48 2.97
C LEU A 288 23.41 16.13 2.20
N SER A 289 23.99 17.17 1.59
CA SER A 289 25.29 17.09 0.92
C SER A 289 26.45 17.08 1.92
N SER A 290 26.25 17.58 3.14
CA SER A 290 27.24 17.53 4.20
C SER A 290 27.29 16.17 4.87
N ASP A 291 28.47 15.80 5.38
CA ASP A 291 28.65 14.64 6.27
C ASP A 291 28.43 15.03 7.75
N GLU A 292 27.78 16.17 8.00
CA GLU A 292 27.47 16.58 9.36
C GLU A 292 26.37 15.69 9.95
N PRO A 293 26.51 15.26 11.23
CA PRO A 293 25.49 14.48 11.88
C PRO A 293 24.24 15.33 12.12
N VAL A 294 23.08 14.80 11.73
CA VAL A 294 21.79 15.47 11.95
C VAL A 294 21.22 15.05 13.28
N VAL A 295 20.97 16.03 14.16
CA VAL A 295 20.22 15.80 15.39
C VAL A 295 18.73 15.76 15.08
N PHE A 296 18.03 14.75 15.60
CA PHE A 296 16.60 14.57 15.46
C PHE A 296 15.87 15.85 15.83
N SER A 297 15.08 16.31 14.88
CA SER A 297 14.22 17.46 15.00
C SER A 297 12.87 17.11 14.41
N PRO A 298 11.81 17.89 14.68
CA PRO A 298 10.52 17.64 14.06
C PRO A 298 10.56 17.72 12.53
N TYR A 299 11.48 18.49 11.94
CA TYR A 299 11.72 18.47 10.49
C TYR A 299 12.22 17.11 10.00
N SER A 300 12.95 16.36 10.82
CA SER A 300 13.35 14.99 10.47
C SER A 300 12.13 14.07 10.26
N LEU A 301 11.01 14.34 10.94
CA LEU A 301 9.76 13.60 10.72
C LEU A 301 9.09 13.95 9.38
N HIS A 302 9.31 15.13 8.82
CA HIS A 302 8.88 15.45 7.45
C HIS A 302 9.59 14.51 6.46
N VAL A 303 10.93 14.46 6.54
CA VAL A 303 11.73 13.56 5.69
C VAL A 303 11.30 12.10 5.83
N LEU A 304 11.03 11.66 7.07
CA LEU A 304 10.53 10.31 7.29
C LEU A 304 9.12 10.10 6.72
N GLY A 305 8.26 11.12 6.77
CA GLY A 305 6.94 11.07 6.16
C GLY A 305 7.01 10.80 4.66
N ASP A 306 7.96 11.43 3.96
CA ASP A 306 8.18 11.20 2.52
C ASP A 306 8.62 9.76 2.24
N VAL A 307 9.54 9.24 3.07
CA VAL A 307 9.97 7.82 2.97
C VAL A 307 8.78 6.88 3.16
N LEU A 308 7.91 7.14 4.13
CA LEU A 308 6.72 6.33 4.38
C LEU A 308 5.68 6.45 3.25
N LEU A 309 5.56 7.64 2.66
CA LEU A 309 4.71 7.88 1.50
C LEU A 309 5.18 7.05 0.29
N ASP A 310 6.48 7.02 0.03
CA ASP A 310 7.10 6.22 -1.03
C ASP A 310 6.92 4.70 -0.80
N MET A 311 6.95 4.28 0.47
CA MET A 311 6.62 2.90 0.88
C MET A 311 5.13 2.58 0.75
N GLY A 312 4.28 3.61 0.64
CA GLY A 312 2.83 3.55 0.54
C GLY A 312 2.10 3.50 1.88
N ASP A 313 2.79 3.67 3.01
CA ASP A 313 2.17 3.78 4.33
C ASP A 313 1.57 5.17 4.55
N LEU A 314 0.39 5.39 3.94
CA LEU A 314 -0.28 6.69 3.94
C LEU A 314 -0.56 7.22 5.35
N PHE A 315 -0.95 6.34 6.28
CA PHE A 315 -1.25 6.74 7.66
C PHE A 315 0.02 7.00 8.47
N GLY A 316 1.05 6.17 8.28
CA GLY A 316 2.37 6.41 8.89
C GLY A 316 2.98 7.73 8.44
N ALA A 317 2.88 8.04 7.14
CA ALA A 317 3.31 9.31 6.55
C ALA A 317 2.53 10.49 7.14
N LEU A 318 1.19 10.42 7.11
CA LEU A 318 0.33 11.49 7.64
C LEU A 318 0.58 11.74 9.13
N ALA A 319 0.79 10.69 9.94
CA ALA A 319 1.16 10.83 11.34
C ALA A 319 2.51 11.55 11.54
N CYS A 320 3.49 11.29 10.67
CA CYS A 320 4.77 12.01 10.71
C CYS A 320 4.59 13.48 10.32
N TYR A 321 3.83 13.76 9.27
CA TYR A 321 3.56 15.13 8.83
C TYR A 321 2.80 15.93 9.88
N HIS A 322 1.80 15.35 10.55
CA HIS A 322 1.13 16.01 11.67
C HIS A 322 2.09 16.34 12.83
N ALA A 323 2.93 15.37 13.22
CA ALA A 323 3.90 15.57 14.29
C ALA A 323 4.98 16.62 13.92
N ALA A 324 5.38 16.69 12.65
CA ALA A 324 6.26 17.75 12.15
C ALA A 324 5.55 19.12 12.18
N LYS A 325 4.31 19.19 11.67
CA LYS A 325 3.49 20.42 11.57
C LYS A 325 3.30 21.12 12.92
N GLU A 326 3.13 20.38 14.01
CA GLU A 326 2.96 20.95 15.35
C GLU A 326 4.20 21.69 15.88
N LYS A 327 5.36 21.49 15.26
CA LYS A 327 6.65 21.88 15.84
C LYS A 327 7.60 22.60 14.88
N THR A 328 7.24 22.76 13.61
CA THR A 328 7.99 23.54 12.61
C THR A 328 7.10 24.59 11.95
N PRO A 329 7.62 25.78 11.61
CA PRO A 329 6.96 26.68 10.66
C PRO A 329 6.57 25.88 9.43
N GLN A 330 5.30 25.97 9.02
CA GLN A 330 4.69 25.08 8.03
C GLN A 330 5.47 25.15 6.70
N PRO A 331 6.23 24.10 6.33
CA PRO A 331 6.78 24.02 4.98
C PRO A 331 5.60 23.86 4.03
N VAL A 332 5.60 24.65 2.96
CA VAL A 332 4.64 24.55 1.86
C VAL A 332 4.59 23.13 1.32
N GLU A 333 5.75 22.48 1.26
CA GLU A 333 5.96 21.10 0.81
C GLU A 333 5.20 20.10 1.68
N LEU A 334 5.17 20.30 3.00
CA LEU A 334 4.47 19.42 3.92
C LEU A 334 2.95 19.49 3.72
N LEU A 335 2.40 20.70 3.56
CA LEU A 335 0.97 20.86 3.24
C LEU A 335 0.61 20.22 1.90
N ASN A 336 1.51 20.34 0.92
CA ASN A 336 1.35 19.72 -0.38
C ASN A 336 1.34 18.18 -0.30
N SER A 337 2.29 17.58 0.42
CA SER A 337 2.33 16.12 0.65
C SER A 337 1.11 15.61 1.43
N MET A 338 0.65 16.36 2.43
CA MET A 338 -0.59 16.04 3.14
C MET A 338 -1.81 16.09 2.22
N ALA A 339 -1.90 17.09 1.34
CA ALA A 339 -3.00 17.19 0.39
C ALA A 339 -3.06 16.00 -0.57
N TYR A 340 -1.89 15.53 -1.05
CA TYR A 340 -1.80 14.32 -1.86
C TYR A 340 -2.35 13.09 -1.11
N ILE A 341 -1.94 12.90 0.16
CA ILE A 341 -2.45 11.79 0.98
C ILE A 341 -3.97 11.90 1.15
N PHE A 342 -4.50 13.09 1.47
CA PHE A 342 -5.94 13.28 1.63
C PHE A 342 -6.71 13.01 0.33
N LEU A 343 -6.17 13.42 -0.82
CA LEU A 343 -6.75 13.12 -2.13
C LEU A 343 -6.78 11.61 -2.38
N GLU A 344 -5.67 10.92 -2.08
CA GLU A 344 -5.62 9.45 -2.17
C GLU A 344 -6.67 8.82 -1.27
N LEU A 345 -6.80 9.26 -0.03
CA LEU A 345 -7.82 8.78 0.90
C LEU A 345 -9.25 9.25 0.54
N LYS A 346 -9.46 9.98 -0.56
CA LYS A 346 -10.74 10.58 -0.95
C LYS A 346 -11.33 11.54 0.11
N ASN A 347 -10.50 12.07 1.00
CA ASN A 347 -10.87 13.15 1.91
C ASN A 347 -10.67 14.50 1.20
N PHE A 348 -11.57 14.79 0.26
CA PHE A 348 -11.44 15.96 -0.62
C PHE A 348 -11.48 17.29 0.13
N ILE A 349 -12.18 17.35 1.27
CA ILE A 349 -12.29 18.55 2.10
C ILE A 349 -10.92 18.93 2.69
N GLU A 350 -10.25 17.99 3.34
CA GLU A 350 -8.93 18.27 3.94
C GLU A 350 -7.84 18.41 2.86
N ALA A 351 -7.96 17.73 1.72
CA ALA A 351 -7.06 17.93 0.58
C ALA A 351 -7.12 19.36 0.04
N GLU A 352 -8.32 19.87 -0.24
CA GLU A 352 -8.52 21.24 -0.74
C GLU A 352 -8.04 22.29 0.26
N LYS A 353 -8.36 22.08 1.54
CA LYS A 353 -7.93 22.95 2.64
C LYS A 353 -6.41 23.01 2.76
N ALA A 354 -5.72 21.88 2.67
CA ALA A 354 -4.27 21.82 2.73
C ALA A 354 -3.61 22.55 1.54
N LEU A 355 -4.12 22.35 0.31
CA LEU A 355 -3.64 23.07 -0.87
C LEU A 355 -3.87 24.58 -0.77
N LYS A 356 -5.06 25.01 -0.33
CA LYS A 356 -5.36 26.44 -0.12
C LYS A 356 -4.48 27.08 0.95
N GLN A 357 -4.18 26.35 2.03
CA GLN A 357 -3.24 26.82 3.05
C GLN A 357 -1.82 26.96 2.47
N ALA A 358 -1.37 26.00 1.66
CA ALA A 358 -0.07 26.07 1.01
C ALA A 358 0.01 27.29 0.08
N ILE A 359 -1.01 27.50 -0.76
CA ILE A 359 -1.09 28.64 -1.67
C ILE A 359 -1.16 29.98 -0.91
N ALA A 360 -1.83 30.04 0.23
CA ALA A 360 -1.86 31.24 1.05
C ALA A 360 -0.47 31.62 1.60
N ILE A 361 0.42 30.64 1.80
CA ILE A 361 1.80 30.85 2.26
C ILE A 361 2.69 31.23 1.07
N SER A 362 2.58 30.52 -0.05
CA SER A 362 3.37 30.75 -1.27
C SER A 362 2.48 30.93 -2.50
N PRO A 363 1.86 32.11 -2.66
CA PRO A 363 0.87 32.34 -3.72
C PRO A 363 1.45 32.35 -5.13
N GLU A 364 2.77 32.50 -5.26
CA GLU A 364 3.50 32.54 -6.53
C GLU A 364 4.19 31.22 -6.86
N ASP A 365 4.02 30.17 -6.05
CA ASP A 365 4.55 28.84 -6.38
C ASP A 365 3.68 28.16 -7.46
N PRO A 366 4.18 27.98 -8.69
CA PRO A 366 3.41 27.38 -9.78
C PRO A 366 3.03 25.91 -9.48
N MET A 367 3.84 25.18 -8.71
CA MET A 367 3.57 23.77 -8.39
C MET A 367 2.31 23.62 -7.52
N LEU A 368 2.02 24.57 -6.63
CA LEU A 368 0.84 24.51 -5.79
C LEU A 368 -0.44 24.72 -6.59
N HIS A 369 -0.43 25.65 -7.54
CA HIS A 369 -1.55 25.85 -8.47
C HIS A 369 -1.72 24.67 -9.41
N TYR A 370 -0.61 24.07 -9.85
CA TYR A 370 -0.64 22.83 -10.62
C TYR A 370 -1.29 21.68 -9.84
N ASN A 371 -0.87 21.47 -8.59
CA ASN A 371 -1.44 20.42 -7.73
C ASN A 371 -2.91 20.70 -7.37
N LEU A 372 -3.32 21.97 -7.28
CA LEU A 372 -4.74 22.36 -7.17
C LEU A 372 -5.53 22.01 -8.44
N GLY A 373 -4.95 22.21 -9.63
CA GLY A 373 -5.55 21.77 -10.89
C GLY A 373 -5.74 20.25 -10.95
N LEU A 374 -4.70 19.48 -10.59
CA LEU A 374 -4.79 18.02 -10.49
C LEU A 374 -5.85 17.56 -9.48
N PHE A 375 -5.96 18.26 -8.35
CA PHE A 375 -7.01 18.02 -7.37
C PHE A 375 -8.40 18.20 -7.98
N PHE A 376 -8.66 19.33 -8.66
CA PHE A 376 -9.95 19.59 -9.29
C PHE A 376 -10.28 18.59 -10.39
N GLU A 377 -9.30 18.21 -11.21
CA GLU A 377 -9.47 17.16 -12.22
C GLU A 377 -9.89 15.83 -11.59
N LYS A 378 -9.24 15.44 -10.48
CA LYS A 378 -9.54 14.18 -9.78
C LYS A 378 -10.95 14.11 -9.23
N ILE A 379 -11.52 15.25 -8.84
CA ILE A 379 -12.90 15.36 -8.33
C ILE A 379 -13.91 15.80 -9.40
N ALA A 380 -13.53 15.75 -10.68
CA ALA A 380 -14.35 16.13 -11.83
C ALA A 380 -14.92 17.56 -11.75
N LYS A 381 -14.15 18.49 -11.16
CA LYS A 381 -14.41 19.93 -11.20
C LYS A 381 -13.51 20.60 -12.23
N ASN A 382 -13.82 21.84 -12.61
CA ASN A 382 -13.03 22.60 -13.58
C ASN A 382 -11.62 22.89 -13.05
N PRO A 383 -10.55 22.30 -13.65
CA PRO A 383 -9.17 22.55 -13.22
C PRO A 383 -8.53 23.75 -13.94
N LEU A 384 -9.19 24.29 -14.98
CA LEU A 384 -8.63 25.29 -15.89
C LEU A 384 -8.06 26.51 -15.16
N PRO A 385 -8.76 27.17 -14.21
CA PRO A 385 -8.22 28.38 -13.56
C PRO A 385 -6.92 28.12 -12.80
N ALA A 386 -6.79 26.93 -12.21
CA ALA A 386 -5.61 26.55 -11.45
C ALA A 386 -4.41 26.26 -12.38
N PHE A 387 -4.64 25.55 -13.49
CA PHE A 387 -3.61 25.33 -14.50
C PHE A 387 -3.20 26.61 -15.24
N GLU A 388 -4.16 27.51 -15.53
CA GLU A 388 -3.86 28.84 -16.09
C GLU A 388 -2.96 29.63 -15.14
N LYS A 389 -3.25 29.61 -13.83
CA LYS A 389 -2.42 30.28 -12.84
C LYS A 389 -1.01 29.67 -12.77
N ALA A 390 -0.90 28.33 -12.73
CA ALA A 390 0.39 27.64 -12.74
C ALA A 390 1.24 28.00 -13.97
N TYR A 391 0.66 27.94 -15.16
CA TYR A 391 1.33 28.30 -16.40
C TYR A 391 1.69 29.79 -16.46
N SER A 392 0.85 30.69 -15.93
CA SER A 392 1.16 32.12 -15.89
C SER A 392 2.36 32.46 -15.01
N LEU A 393 2.60 31.69 -13.95
CA LEU A 393 3.70 31.87 -13.01
C LEU A 393 5.02 31.27 -13.53
N ALA A 394 4.93 30.20 -14.33
CA ALA A 394 6.06 29.57 -14.99
C ALA A 394 5.75 29.27 -16.47
N PRO A 395 5.75 30.31 -17.33
CA PRO A 395 5.47 30.14 -18.76
C PRO A 395 6.57 29.30 -19.41
N LYS A 396 6.18 28.47 -20.38
CA LYS A 396 7.05 27.51 -21.11
C LYS A 396 7.52 26.29 -20.32
N ASP A 397 7.09 26.12 -19.06
CA ASP A 397 7.24 24.81 -18.41
C ASP A 397 6.31 23.79 -19.10
N ALA A 398 6.90 22.74 -19.67
CA ALA A 398 6.16 21.75 -20.45
C ALA A 398 5.10 21.02 -19.62
N ILE A 399 5.34 20.77 -18.33
CA ILE A 399 4.39 20.04 -17.47
C ILE A 399 3.12 20.88 -17.27
N PHE A 400 3.28 22.17 -16.97
CA PHE A 400 2.15 23.08 -16.78
C PHE A 400 1.43 23.38 -18.10
N ALA A 401 2.19 23.58 -19.18
CA ALA A 401 1.68 23.82 -20.52
C ALA A 401 0.80 22.65 -21.00
N GLU A 402 1.28 21.40 -20.87
CA GLU A 402 0.55 20.20 -21.28
C GLU A 402 -0.73 19.98 -20.48
N SER A 403 -0.70 20.29 -19.17
CA SER A 403 -1.84 20.09 -18.29
C SER A 403 -2.93 21.15 -18.52
N LEU A 404 -2.51 22.40 -18.79
CA LEU A 404 -3.39 23.45 -19.27
C LEU A 404 -3.99 23.09 -20.64
N ALA A 405 -3.17 22.65 -21.58
CA ALA A 405 -3.61 22.24 -22.92
C ALA A 405 -4.61 21.07 -22.88
N ALA A 406 -4.38 20.09 -22.01
CA ALA A 406 -5.32 18.98 -21.83
C ALA A 406 -6.69 19.44 -21.31
N SER A 407 -6.72 20.49 -20.47
CA SER A 407 -7.96 21.07 -19.97
C SER A 407 -8.68 21.88 -21.06
N LEU A 408 -7.92 22.67 -21.83
CA LEU A 408 -8.42 23.44 -22.98
C LEU A 408 -8.96 22.54 -24.10
N ALA A 409 -8.42 21.33 -24.26
CA ALA A 409 -8.89 20.38 -25.27
C ALA A 409 -10.33 19.91 -24.99
N ARG A 410 -10.74 19.87 -23.71
CA ARG A 410 -12.14 19.58 -23.33
C ARG A 410 -13.09 20.72 -23.72
N GLU A 411 -12.57 21.93 -23.84
CA GLU A 411 -13.29 23.13 -24.26
C GLU A 411 -13.13 23.41 -25.78
N ASN A 412 -12.46 22.51 -26.52
CA ASN A 412 -12.13 22.65 -27.95
C ASN A 412 -11.38 23.95 -28.29
N SER A 413 -10.58 24.50 -27.36
CA SER A 413 -9.80 25.72 -27.56
C SER A 413 -8.45 25.44 -28.26
N TRP A 414 -8.50 24.94 -29.49
CA TRP A 414 -7.34 24.43 -30.24
C TRP A 414 -6.31 25.52 -30.59
N ASP A 415 -6.73 26.76 -30.83
CA ASP A 415 -5.83 27.89 -31.08
C ASP A 415 -4.92 28.16 -29.87
N ARG A 416 -5.49 28.16 -28.67
CA ARG A 416 -4.74 28.37 -27.42
C ARG A 416 -3.79 27.22 -27.17
N ILE A 417 -4.21 25.98 -27.43
CA ILE A 417 -3.37 24.78 -27.29
C ILE A 417 -2.13 24.89 -28.18
N ARG A 418 -2.33 25.20 -29.48
CA ARG A 418 -1.22 25.39 -30.41
C ARG A 418 -0.26 26.47 -29.89
N ASN A 419 -0.78 27.65 -29.52
CA ASN A 419 0.05 28.77 -29.07
C ASN A 419 0.83 28.47 -27.78
N ILE A 420 0.29 27.63 -26.88
CA ILE A 420 0.93 27.26 -25.61
C ILE A 420 2.00 26.19 -25.81
N LEU A 421 1.74 25.20 -26.67
CA LEU A 421 2.61 24.02 -26.81
C LEU A 421 3.67 24.18 -27.91
N GLU A 422 3.43 25.03 -28.92
CA GLU A 422 4.35 25.20 -30.04
C GLU A 422 5.71 25.73 -29.58
N GLY A 423 6.79 25.06 -30.02
CA GLY A 423 8.16 25.41 -29.65
C GLY A 423 8.63 24.90 -28.28
N LEU A 424 7.81 24.12 -27.56
CA LEU A 424 8.23 23.46 -26.31
C LEU A 424 8.77 22.05 -26.55
N SER A 425 9.61 21.57 -25.64
CA SER A 425 10.01 20.16 -25.59
C SER A 425 8.94 19.36 -24.87
N LEU A 426 8.07 18.70 -25.63
CA LEU A 426 6.85 18.04 -25.14
C LEU A 426 7.04 16.55 -24.88
N SER A 427 6.28 16.03 -23.92
CA SER A 427 6.04 14.61 -23.75
C SER A 427 5.26 14.04 -24.95
N LYS A 428 5.11 12.71 -25.01
CA LYS A 428 4.23 12.06 -26.01
C LYS A 428 2.79 12.58 -25.94
N ARG A 429 2.28 12.79 -24.73
CA ARG A 429 0.94 13.34 -24.50
C ARG A 429 0.86 14.78 -25.00
N GLY A 430 1.87 15.62 -24.72
CA GLY A 430 1.93 16.98 -25.23
C GLY A 430 1.99 17.05 -26.76
N ARG A 431 2.81 16.20 -27.39
CA ARG A 431 2.88 16.08 -28.86
C ARG A 431 1.55 15.65 -29.46
N LEU A 432 0.85 14.70 -28.84
CA LEU A 432 -0.48 14.28 -29.28
C LEU A 432 -1.48 15.44 -29.23
N LEU A 433 -1.51 16.22 -28.15
CA LEU A 433 -2.39 17.39 -28.01
C LEU A 433 -2.07 18.48 -29.05
N LEU A 434 -0.78 18.73 -29.32
CA LEU A 434 -0.35 19.68 -30.35
C LEU A 434 -0.72 19.20 -31.77
N ALA A 435 -0.51 17.91 -32.06
CA ALA A 435 -0.88 17.32 -33.36
C ALA A 435 -2.39 17.40 -33.61
N ARG A 436 -3.19 17.12 -32.57
CA ARG A 436 -4.65 17.31 -32.61
C ARG A 436 -5.03 18.77 -32.84
N ALA A 437 -4.37 19.71 -32.16
CA ALA A 437 -4.61 21.13 -32.39
C ALA A 437 -4.30 21.54 -33.83
N TYR A 438 -3.19 21.08 -34.42
CA TYR A 438 -2.90 21.33 -35.84
C TYR A 438 -3.95 20.72 -36.77
N TYR A 439 -4.40 19.49 -36.52
CA TYR A 439 -5.45 18.85 -37.31
C TYR A 439 -6.76 19.66 -37.28
N GLU A 440 -7.22 20.03 -36.09
CA GLU A 440 -8.48 20.77 -35.89
C GLU A 440 -8.41 22.21 -36.45
N LEU A 441 -7.22 22.80 -36.52
CA LEU A 441 -6.99 24.11 -37.14
C LEU A 441 -6.75 24.03 -38.67
N GLY A 442 -6.74 22.82 -39.25
CA GLY A 442 -6.50 22.59 -40.68
C GLY A 442 -5.03 22.68 -41.11
N GLU A 443 -4.09 22.75 -40.17
CA GLU A 443 -2.64 22.70 -40.42
C GLU A 443 -2.17 21.24 -40.64
N LEU A 444 -2.75 20.57 -41.64
CA LEU A 444 -2.67 19.11 -41.84
C LEU A 444 -1.24 18.59 -42.02
N ASP A 445 -0.35 19.33 -42.70
CA ASP A 445 1.04 18.92 -42.90
C ASP A 445 1.81 18.81 -41.57
N LYS A 446 1.64 19.80 -40.68
CA LYS A 446 2.26 19.79 -39.36
C LYS A 446 1.69 18.68 -38.49
N ALA A 447 0.38 18.45 -38.55
CA ALA A 447 -0.26 17.35 -37.86
C ALA A 447 0.31 16.00 -38.33
N PHE A 448 0.45 15.81 -39.65
CA PHE A 448 0.97 14.59 -40.26
C PHE A 448 2.39 14.25 -39.79
N GLU A 449 3.29 15.23 -39.77
CA GLU A 449 4.67 15.01 -39.31
C GLU A 449 4.71 14.51 -37.86
N ILE A 450 3.94 15.13 -36.95
CA ILE A 450 3.93 14.73 -35.54
C ILE A 450 3.25 13.37 -35.35
N PHE A 451 2.08 13.14 -35.96
CA PHE A 451 1.39 11.86 -35.84
C PHE A 451 2.21 10.71 -36.44
N ARG A 452 2.92 10.93 -37.55
CA ARG A 452 3.82 9.93 -38.15
C ARG A 452 4.97 9.59 -37.22
N ALA A 453 5.59 10.59 -36.61
CA ALA A 453 6.64 10.38 -35.61
C ALA A 453 6.12 9.59 -34.40
N LEU A 454 4.94 9.95 -33.87
CA LEU A 454 4.30 9.23 -32.77
C LEU A 454 3.95 7.78 -33.13
N ALA A 455 3.48 7.51 -34.35
CA ALA A 455 3.17 6.15 -34.79
C ALA A 455 4.42 5.26 -34.91
N ASN A 456 5.56 5.82 -35.29
CA ASN A 456 6.82 5.07 -35.30
C ASN A 456 7.27 4.69 -33.87
N GLU A 457 7.02 5.56 -32.89
CA GLU A 457 7.32 5.28 -31.48
C GLU A 457 6.30 4.36 -30.82
N GLU A 458 5.03 4.46 -31.21
CA GLU A 458 3.90 3.71 -30.66
C GLU A 458 3.04 3.10 -31.76
N PRO A 459 3.51 2.01 -32.41
CA PRO A 459 2.83 1.45 -33.60
C PRO A 459 1.43 0.88 -33.34
N GLN A 460 1.04 0.73 -32.08
CA GLN A 460 -0.25 0.18 -31.65
C GLN A 460 -1.18 1.24 -31.04
N ASN A 461 -0.79 2.51 -31.01
CA ASN A 461 -1.64 3.57 -30.45
C ASN A 461 -2.78 3.90 -31.42
N LEU A 462 -3.98 3.37 -31.12
CA LEU A 462 -5.17 3.51 -31.96
C LEU A 462 -5.58 4.96 -32.23
N GLU A 463 -5.46 5.86 -31.26
CA GLU A 463 -5.79 7.28 -31.46
C GLU A 463 -4.84 7.90 -32.50
N VAL A 464 -3.54 7.66 -32.36
CA VAL A 464 -2.52 8.15 -33.30
C VAL A 464 -2.75 7.59 -34.71
N LEU A 465 -3.02 6.29 -34.83
CA LEU A 465 -3.29 5.67 -36.13
C LEU A 465 -4.60 6.17 -36.76
N ALA A 466 -5.62 6.46 -35.96
CA ALA A 466 -6.88 7.00 -36.45
C ALA A 466 -6.72 8.41 -37.03
N TYR A 467 -5.96 9.29 -36.37
CA TYR A 467 -5.62 10.60 -36.93
C TYR A 467 -4.73 10.49 -38.17
N LEU A 468 -3.79 9.53 -38.21
CA LEU A 468 -3.04 9.25 -39.44
C LEU A 468 -3.96 8.79 -40.58
N ALA A 469 -4.92 7.91 -40.33
CA ALA A 469 -5.89 7.49 -41.33
C ALA A 469 -6.65 8.69 -41.91
N LEU A 470 -7.16 9.58 -41.06
CA LEU A 470 -7.82 10.83 -41.49
C LEU A 470 -6.89 11.68 -42.37
N LEU A 471 -5.62 11.83 -41.98
CA LEU A 471 -4.64 12.61 -42.74
C LEU A 471 -4.24 11.93 -44.06
N TYR A 472 -4.13 10.61 -44.11
CA TYR A 472 -3.86 9.87 -45.34
C TYR A 472 -5.00 9.99 -46.35
N ILE A 473 -6.25 9.94 -45.87
CA ILE A 473 -7.43 10.19 -46.72
C ILE A 473 -7.40 11.61 -47.26
N GLN A 474 -7.26 12.61 -46.38
CA GLN A 474 -7.36 14.03 -46.75
C GLN A 474 -6.18 14.53 -47.60
N LEU A 475 -4.95 14.10 -47.32
CA LEU A 475 -3.75 14.58 -48.02
C LEU A 475 -3.38 13.73 -49.24
N LYS A 476 -3.70 12.42 -49.22
CA LYS A 476 -3.20 11.47 -50.22
C LYS A 476 -4.28 10.62 -50.90
N GLY A 477 -5.53 10.66 -50.41
CA GLY A 477 -6.60 9.78 -50.89
C GLY A 477 -6.33 8.29 -50.62
N ASP A 478 -5.53 7.98 -49.60
CA ASP A 478 -5.15 6.60 -49.25
C ASP A 478 -6.01 6.08 -48.10
N PHE A 479 -6.69 4.97 -48.35
CA PHE A 479 -7.62 4.33 -47.41
C PHE A 479 -6.99 3.17 -46.62
N GLY A 480 -5.78 2.71 -46.98
CA GLY A 480 -5.22 1.47 -46.44
C GLY A 480 -5.02 1.48 -44.93
N VAL A 481 -4.61 2.62 -44.36
CA VAL A 481 -4.51 2.77 -42.90
C VAL A 481 -5.90 2.77 -42.26
N ALA A 482 -6.88 3.44 -42.88
CA ALA A 482 -8.26 3.53 -42.38
C ALA A 482 -8.93 2.16 -42.31
N GLU A 483 -8.83 1.36 -43.37
CA GLU A 483 -9.40 0.01 -43.44
C GLU A 483 -8.82 -0.92 -42.36
N ALA A 484 -7.53 -0.78 -42.05
CA ALA A 484 -6.86 -1.60 -41.05
C ALA A 484 -7.29 -1.29 -39.61
N VAL A 485 -7.61 -0.02 -39.31
CA VAL A 485 -7.88 0.43 -37.93
C VAL A 485 -9.36 0.58 -37.59
N LEU A 486 -10.23 0.82 -38.58
CA LEU A 486 -11.67 1.03 -38.39
C LEU A 486 -12.35 -0.04 -37.53
N PRO A 487 -12.14 -1.36 -37.74
CA PRO A 487 -12.79 -2.39 -36.93
C PRO A 487 -12.45 -2.24 -35.44
N GLN A 488 -11.20 -1.90 -35.12
CA GLN A 488 -10.73 -1.74 -33.75
C GLN A 488 -11.25 -0.43 -33.11
N LEU A 489 -11.40 0.64 -33.91
CA LEU A 489 -11.91 1.92 -33.43
C LEU A 489 -13.41 1.88 -33.12
N GLU A 490 -14.20 1.12 -33.89
CA GLU A 490 -15.64 0.99 -33.70
C GLU A 490 -16.02 0.24 -32.42
N GLU A 491 -15.17 -0.71 -32.01
CA GLU A 491 -15.29 -1.41 -30.73
C GLU A 491 -14.80 -0.56 -29.55
N HIS A 492 -14.05 0.51 -29.81
CA HIS A 492 -13.46 1.37 -28.77
C HIS A 492 -14.40 2.52 -28.38
N HIS A 493 -14.95 2.45 -27.16
CA HIS A 493 -15.95 3.39 -26.66
C HIS A 493 -15.56 4.88 -26.79
N GLU A 494 -14.31 5.24 -26.52
CA GLU A 494 -13.85 6.64 -26.55
C GLU A 494 -13.48 7.16 -27.95
N LEU A 495 -13.21 6.26 -28.92
CA LEU A 495 -12.70 6.63 -30.24
C LEU A 495 -13.74 6.47 -31.35
N LYS A 496 -14.96 6.06 -30.99
CA LYS A 496 -16.06 5.84 -31.93
C LYS A 496 -16.35 7.06 -32.81
N LYS A 497 -16.25 8.28 -32.26
CA LYS A 497 -16.42 9.52 -33.02
C LYS A 497 -15.34 9.70 -34.10
N LEU A 498 -14.11 9.24 -33.84
CA LEU A 498 -13.06 9.24 -34.87
C LEU A 498 -13.37 8.21 -35.97
N ALA A 499 -13.89 7.03 -35.63
CA ALA A 499 -14.31 6.04 -36.62
C ALA A 499 -15.42 6.58 -37.54
N GLU A 500 -16.40 7.28 -36.96
CA GLU A 500 -17.46 7.96 -37.72
C GLU A 500 -16.90 9.02 -38.68
N ASN A 501 -15.95 9.84 -38.21
CA ASN A 501 -15.28 10.82 -39.06
C ASN A 501 -14.50 10.15 -40.20
N ILE A 502 -13.78 9.05 -39.93
CA ILE A 502 -13.04 8.31 -40.96
C ILE A 502 -14.01 7.80 -42.03
N ARG A 503 -15.12 7.15 -41.65
CA ARG A 503 -16.13 6.67 -42.61
C ARG A 503 -16.68 7.81 -43.46
N PHE A 504 -17.02 8.94 -42.84
CA PHE A 504 -17.52 10.09 -43.56
C PHE A 504 -16.55 10.56 -44.66
N PHE A 505 -15.24 10.63 -44.35
CA PHE A 505 -14.22 11.00 -45.34
C PHE A 505 -13.91 9.90 -46.36
N MET A 506 -14.21 8.63 -46.08
CA MET A 506 -14.09 7.55 -47.06
C MET A 506 -15.25 7.54 -48.08
N GLU A 507 -16.42 8.02 -47.67
CA GLU A 507 -17.62 8.08 -48.51
C GLU A 507 -17.76 9.39 -49.30
N SER A 508 -17.01 10.44 -48.90
CA SER A 508 -16.97 11.76 -49.54
C SER A 508 -15.89 11.84 -50.60
#